data_AF-U2YPC5-F1
#
_entry.id   AF-U2YPC5-F1
#
_cell.length_a   1.000
_cell.length_b   1.000
_cell.length_c   1.000
_cell.angle_alpha   90.00
_cell.angle_beta   90.00
_cell.angle_gamma   90.00
#
_symmetry.space_group_name_H-M   'P 1'
#
loop_
_entity.id
_entity.type
_entity.pdbx_description
1 polymer ?
#
loop_
_entity_poly.entity_id
_entity_poly.type
_entity_poly.pdbx_seq_one_letter_code
_entity_poly.pdbx_strand_id
1 'polypeptide(L)'
;MSETELQRAERQFAQAKARLQAVKNREATRQRKLDTRRKVILGGALIDLAVRDSTAAEMLDRLLRNLTRENDRQAFEEWSPPSVGSGSRIEAGAGSDADVGSGSGIGAGVGSESSSGSGDAPSATPEPPAA
;
A
#
# COMPACT_ATOMS: atom_id res chain seq x y z
N MET A 1 25.98 -2.54 44.31
CA MET A 1 24.89 -3.53 44.38
C MET A 1 24.92 -4.33 43.10
N SER A 2 25.37 -5.58 43.17
CA SER A 2 25.51 -6.47 42.01
C SER A 2 24.15 -6.69 41.37
N GLU A 3 24.05 -6.33 40.10
CA GLU A 3 22.99 -6.72 39.19
C GLU A 3 22.70 -8.21 39.41
N THR A 4 21.54 -8.52 39.99
CA THR A 4 21.18 -9.88 40.36
C THR A 4 21.12 -10.73 39.09
N GLU A 5 21.58 -11.98 39.17
CA GLU A 5 21.57 -12.91 38.03
C GLU A 5 20.18 -13.03 37.40
N LEU A 6 19.15 -12.80 38.21
CA LEU A 6 17.75 -12.68 37.84
C LEU A 6 17.51 -11.57 36.80
N GLN A 7 18.03 -10.35 37.01
CA GLN A 7 17.90 -9.27 36.03
C GLN A 7 18.63 -9.57 34.72
N ARG A 8 19.77 -10.28 34.76
CA ARG A 8 20.48 -10.70 33.55
C ARG A 8 19.68 -11.74 32.77
N ALA A 9 19.07 -12.71 33.46
CA ALA A 9 18.20 -13.71 32.85
C ALA A 9 16.93 -13.08 32.24
N GLU A 10 16.29 -12.13 32.93
CA GLU A 10 15.12 -11.41 32.42
C GLU A 10 15.44 -10.59 31.17
N ARG A 11 16.57 -9.88 31.16
CA ARG A 11 17.02 -9.12 29.97
C ARG A 11 17.27 -10.03 28.78
N GLN A 12 17.89 -11.20 28.99
CA GLN A 12 18.11 -12.18 27.93
C GLN A 12 16.80 -12.77 27.41
N PHE A 13 15.85 -13.09 28.30
CA PHE A 13 14.53 -13.57 27.92
C PHE A 13 13.75 -12.52 27.13
N ALA A 14 13.73 -11.27 27.60
CA ALA A 14 13.09 -10.16 26.89
C ALA A 14 13.69 -9.98 25.49
N GLN A 15 15.02 -10.06 25.36
CA GLN A 15 15.70 -9.96 24.08
C GLN A 15 15.38 -11.14 23.16
N ALA A 16 15.35 -12.37 23.67
CA ALA A 16 14.97 -13.56 22.89
C ALA A 16 13.52 -13.49 22.43
N LYS A 17 12.60 -13.05 23.30
CA LYS A 17 11.18 -12.84 22.97
C LYS A 17 11.00 -11.75 21.92
N ALA A 18 11.74 -10.64 22.02
CA ALA A 18 11.71 -9.58 21.02
C ALA A 18 12.20 -10.07 19.65
N ARG A 19 13.28 -10.87 19.61
CA ARG A 19 13.78 -11.50 18.38
C ARG A 19 12.74 -12.44 17.77
N LEU A 20 12.11 -13.28 18.58
CA LEU A 20 11.05 -14.19 18.14
C LEU A 20 9.85 -13.44 17.56
N GLN A 21 9.43 -12.36 18.22
CA GLN A 21 8.34 -11.52 17.72
C GLN A 21 8.71 -10.83 16.40
N ALA A 22 9.95 -10.36 16.25
CA ALA A 22 10.43 -9.75 15.01
C ALA A 22 10.39 -10.73 13.84
N VAL A 23 10.77 -11.99 14.05
CA VAL A 23 10.69 -13.05 13.02
C VAL A 23 9.23 -13.33 12.65
N LYS A 24 8.34 -13.52 13.64
CA LYS A 24 6.90 -13.71 13.39
C LYS A 24 6.28 -12.56 12.60
N ASN A 25 6.62 -11.32 12.96
CA ASN A 25 6.11 -10.13 12.26
C ASN A 25 6.61 -10.06 10.81
N ARG A 26 7.83 -10.51 10.52
CA ARG A 26 8.37 -10.60 9.15
C ARG A 26 7.61 -11.64 8.33
N GLU A 27 7.34 -12.81 8.90
CA GLU A 27 6.56 -13.86 8.25
C GLU A 27 5.12 -13.43 7.98
N ALA A 28 4.44 -12.85 8.97
CA ALA A 28 3.08 -12.32 8.80
C ALA A 28 3.04 -11.22 7.72
N THR A 29 4.05 -10.36 7.65
CA THR A 29 4.16 -9.35 6.60
C THR A 29 4.39 -10.00 5.23
N ARG A 30 5.24 -11.02 5.13
CA ARG A 30 5.46 -11.76 3.88
C ARG A 30 4.18 -12.45 3.41
N GLN A 31 3.45 -13.11 4.32
CA GLN A 31 2.20 -13.79 4.01
C GLN A 31 1.14 -12.79 3.54
N ARG A 32 0.99 -11.64 4.21
CA ARG A 32 0.08 -10.57 3.76
C ARG A 32 0.41 -10.08 2.36
N LYS A 33 1.69 -9.84 2.04
CA LYS A 33 2.12 -9.44 0.68
C LYS A 33 1.74 -10.48 -0.38
N LEU A 34 1.96 -11.77 -0.08
CA LEU A 34 1.61 -12.84 -1.00
C LEU A 34 0.09 -12.98 -1.17
N ASP A 35 -0.66 -12.85 -0.08
CA ASP A 35 -2.13 -12.90 -0.10
C ASP A 35 -2.73 -11.73 -0.91
N THR A 36 -2.26 -10.50 -0.66
CA THR A 36 -2.64 -9.33 -1.48
C THR A 36 -2.33 -9.57 -2.95
N ARG A 37 -1.14 -10.10 -3.29
CA ARG A 37 -0.78 -10.40 -4.68
C ARG A 37 -1.72 -11.44 -5.31
N ARG A 38 -2.05 -12.51 -4.59
CA ARG A 38 -2.97 -13.55 -5.07
C ARG A 38 -4.36 -12.97 -5.34
N LYS A 39 -4.87 -12.14 -4.43
CA LYS A 39 -6.18 -11.47 -4.57
C LYS A 39 -6.21 -10.53 -5.78
N VAL A 40 -5.17 -9.71 -5.97
CA VAL A 40 -5.08 -8.79 -7.11
C VAL A 40 -5.03 -9.55 -8.44
N ILE A 41 -4.18 -10.59 -8.54
CA ILE A 41 -4.07 -11.40 -9.75
C ILE A 41 -5.39 -12.09 -10.07
N LEU A 42 -6.02 -12.72 -9.07
CA LEU A 42 -7.27 -13.43 -9.27
C LEU A 42 -8.42 -12.48 -9.63
N GLY A 43 -8.48 -11.31 -8.98
CA GLY A 43 -9.48 -10.28 -9.28
C GLY A 43 -9.34 -9.74 -10.71
N GLY A 44 -8.12 -9.40 -11.13
CA GLY A 44 -7.86 -8.95 -12.50
C GLY A 44 -8.25 -10.03 -13.53
N ALA A 45 -7.83 -11.28 -13.31
CA ALA A 45 -8.18 -12.39 -14.18
C ALA A 45 -9.70 -12.65 -14.25
N LEU A 46 -10.43 -12.46 -13.16
CA LEU A 46 -11.89 -12.57 -13.13
C LEU A 46 -12.57 -11.46 -13.95
N ILE A 47 -12.11 -10.22 -13.81
CA ILE A 47 -12.60 -9.07 -14.59
C ILE A 47 -12.35 -9.31 -16.09
N ASP A 48 -11.14 -9.76 -16.46
CA ASP A 48 -10.80 -10.10 -17.85
C ASP A 48 -11.67 -11.25 -18.40
N LEU A 49 -11.99 -12.23 -17.56
CA LEU A 49 -12.85 -13.35 -17.94
C LEU A 49 -14.31 -12.91 -18.17
N ALA A 50 -14.83 -12.02 -17.33
CA ALA A 50 -16.20 -11.50 -17.42
C ALA A 50 -16.49 -10.74 -18.73
N VAL A 51 -15.46 -10.23 -19.43
CA VAL A 51 -15.62 -9.61 -20.75
C VAL A 51 -16.11 -10.61 -21.83
N ARG A 52 -15.77 -11.89 -21.68
CA ARG A 52 -16.02 -12.95 -22.68
C ARG A 52 -16.93 -14.09 -22.22
N ASP A 53 -17.10 -14.27 -20.91
CA ASP A 53 -17.91 -15.33 -20.32
C ASP A 53 -19.03 -14.74 -19.45
N SER A 54 -20.28 -15.04 -19.82
CA SER A 54 -21.48 -14.55 -19.13
C SER A 54 -21.61 -15.12 -17.72
N THR A 55 -21.15 -16.35 -17.50
CA THR A 55 -21.17 -16.98 -16.18
C THR A 55 -20.25 -16.24 -15.21
N ALA A 56 -19.07 -15.83 -15.70
CA ALA A 56 -18.12 -15.04 -14.93
C ALA A 56 -18.66 -13.64 -14.64
N ALA A 57 -19.31 -12.99 -15.61
CA ALA A 57 -19.96 -11.68 -15.42
C ALA A 57 -21.09 -11.74 -14.38
N GLU A 58 -21.95 -12.76 -14.42
CA GLU A 58 -23.00 -12.97 -13.42
C GLU A 58 -22.42 -13.22 -12.02
N MET A 59 -21.35 -14.01 -11.92
CA MET A 59 -20.68 -14.25 -10.65
C MET A 59 -20.11 -12.96 -10.06
N LEU A 60 -19.51 -12.10 -10.89
CA LEU A 60 -18.98 -10.80 -10.49
C LEU A 60 -20.10 -9.88 -9.97
N ASP A 61 -21.22 -9.80 -10.67
CA ASP A 61 -22.39 -9.02 -10.24
C ASP A 61 -22.97 -9.51 -8.90
N ARG A 62 -23.07 -10.84 -8.72
CA ARG A 62 -23.48 -11.45 -7.45
C ARG A 62 -22.52 -11.10 -6.31
N LEU A 63 -21.21 -11.07 -6.56
CA LEU A 63 -20.20 -10.72 -5.56
C LEU A 63 -20.32 -9.24 -5.13
N LEU A 64 -20.49 -8.32 -6.08
CA LEU A 64 -20.66 -6.89 -5.80
C LEU A 64 -21.93 -6.59 -5.01
N ARG A 65 -23.06 -7.21 -5.38
CA ARG A 65 -24.34 -7.02 -4.66
C ARG A 65 -24.32 -7.54 -3.22
N ASN A 66 -23.45 -8.51 -2.93
CA ASN A 66 -23.32 -9.12 -1.60
C ASN A 66 -22.32 -8.40 -0.68
N LEU A 67 -21.75 -7.27 -1.11
CA LEU A 67 -20.84 -6.48 -0.27
C LEU A 67 -21.58 -5.81 0.89
N THR A 68 -21.29 -6.26 2.12
CA THR A 68 -21.97 -5.81 3.34
C THR A 68 -21.38 -4.52 3.92
N ARG A 69 -20.09 -4.25 3.68
CA ARG A 69 -19.38 -3.07 4.20
C ARG A 69 -19.63 -1.86 3.30
N GLU A 70 -20.05 -0.75 3.90
CA GLU A 70 -20.32 0.50 3.18
C GLU A 70 -19.07 1.04 2.45
N ASN A 71 -17.91 1.06 3.12
CA ASN A 71 -16.66 1.49 2.51
C ASN A 71 -16.28 0.66 1.28
N ASP A 72 -16.62 -0.64 1.27
CA ASP A 72 -16.34 -1.52 0.13
C ASP A 72 -17.30 -1.23 -1.02
N ARG A 73 -18.57 -0.91 -0.74
CA ARG A 73 -19.56 -0.49 -1.75
C ARG A 73 -19.16 0.82 -2.43
N GLN A 74 -18.74 1.81 -1.64
CA GLN A 74 -18.29 3.11 -2.14
C GLN A 74 -17.12 2.98 -3.13
N ALA A 75 -16.24 2.00 -2.94
CA ALA A 75 -15.14 1.74 -3.86
C ALA A 75 -15.60 1.31 -5.28
N PHE A 76 -16.87 0.92 -5.46
CA PHE A 76 -17.44 0.47 -6.72
C PHE A 76 -18.57 1.36 -7.25
N GLU A 77 -18.92 2.49 -6.61
CA GLU A 77 -20.04 3.35 -7.04
C GLU A 77 -19.85 3.97 -8.44
N GLU A 78 -18.64 4.42 -8.75
CA GLU A 78 -18.30 5.00 -10.06
C GLU A 78 -17.75 3.94 -11.05
N TRP A 79 -17.68 2.67 -10.64
CA TRP A 79 -17.10 1.59 -11.43
C TRP A 79 -18.18 0.66 -11.99
N SER A 80 -18.20 0.51 -13.31
CA SER A 80 -19.13 -0.42 -13.98
C SER A 80 -18.44 -1.76 -14.30
N PRO A 81 -18.98 -2.90 -13.86
CA PRO A 81 -18.41 -4.21 -14.16
C PRO A 81 -18.51 -4.52 -15.67
N PRO A 82 -17.50 -5.20 -16.26
CA PRO A 82 -17.57 -5.61 -17.65
C PRO A 82 -18.71 -6.60 -17.87
N SER A 83 -19.41 -6.44 -18.99
CA SER A 83 -20.42 -7.37 -19.48
C SER A 83 -19.98 -7.98 -20.81
N VAL A 84 -20.51 -9.17 -21.13
CA VAL A 84 -20.21 -9.85 -22.38
C VAL A 84 -20.60 -8.95 -23.55
N GLY A 85 -19.63 -8.61 -24.40
CA GLY A 85 -19.82 -7.72 -25.54
C GLY A 85 -19.58 -6.23 -25.26
N SER A 86 -19.21 -5.83 -24.03
CA SER A 86 -18.79 -4.46 -23.70
C SER A 86 -17.39 -4.10 -24.23
N GLY A 87 -16.75 -5.01 -24.96
CA GLY A 87 -15.47 -4.79 -25.65
C GLY A 87 -15.58 -3.84 -26.86
N SER A 88 -16.01 -2.60 -26.64
CA SER A 88 -15.84 -1.51 -27.60
C SER A 88 -14.37 -1.05 -27.58
N ARG A 89 -13.61 -1.54 -28.56
CA ARG A 89 -12.51 -0.87 -29.27
C ARG A 89 -11.92 0.34 -28.50
N ILE A 90 -10.91 0.12 -27.67
CA ILE A 90 -9.93 1.18 -27.39
C ILE A 90 -9.15 1.36 -28.70
N GLU A 91 -9.34 2.52 -29.33
CA GLU A 91 -8.80 2.87 -30.63
C GLU A 91 -7.27 2.76 -30.65
N ALA A 92 -6.77 2.11 -31.71
CA ALA A 92 -5.37 2.17 -32.10
C ALA A 92 -5.01 3.64 -32.36
N GLY A 93 -4.02 4.14 -31.63
CA GLY A 93 -3.53 5.50 -31.79
C GLY A 93 -3.14 5.80 -33.23
N ALA A 94 -3.91 6.68 -33.86
CA ALA A 94 -3.49 7.43 -35.03
C ALA A 94 -2.44 8.46 -34.59
N GLY A 95 -1.18 8.05 -34.52
CA GLY A 95 -0.05 8.96 -34.43
C GLY A 95 0.20 9.60 -35.79
N SER A 96 -0.37 10.78 -36.03
CA SER A 96 0.00 11.63 -37.16
C SER A 96 1.06 12.64 -36.72
N ASP A 97 2.25 12.45 -37.27
CA ASP A 97 3.33 13.38 -37.65
C ASP A 97 3.48 14.80 -37.04
N ALA A 98 4.78 15.14 -36.87
CA ALA A 98 5.43 16.44 -36.60
C ALA A 98 5.38 16.97 -35.15
N ASP A 99 6.49 17.36 -34.49
CA ASP A 99 7.60 18.18 -34.95
C ASP A 99 8.87 17.93 -34.10
N VAL A 100 10.03 17.78 -34.76
CA VAL A 100 11.36 17.65 -34.12
C VAL A 100 11.96 19.06 -33.99
N GLY A 101 11.81 19.64 -32.80
CA GLY A 101 12.43 20.91 -32.40
C GLY A 101 13.64 20.68 -31.49
N SER A 102 14.83 20.74 -32.08
CA SER A 102 16.14 20.75 -31.40
C SER A 102 16.31 22.00 -30.54
N GLY A 103 16.75 21.85 -29.27
CA GLY A 103 16.95 22.97 -28.34
C GLY A 103 17.90 22.62 -27.20
N SER A 104 19.20 22.63 -27.50
CA SER A 104 20.31 22.58 -26.55
C SER A 104 20.29 23.79 -25.60
N GLY A 105 20.30 23.55 -24.28
CA GLY A 105 20.27 24.61 -23.27
C GLY A 105 20.77 24.15 -21.90
N ILE A 106 22.09 24.01 -21.79
CA ILE A 106 22.85 23.89 -20.53
C ILE A 106 22.69 25.20 -19.73
N GLY A 107 22.17 25.12 -18.51
CA GLY A 107 22.02 26.26 -17.61
C GLY A 107 22.23 25.85 -16.16
N ALA A 108 23.47 25.93 -15.69
CA ALA A 108 23.84 25.81 -14.29
C ALA A 108 23.31 27.02 -13.51
N GLY A 109 22.50 26.76 -12.47
CA GLY A 109 22.04 27.75 -11.52
C GLY A 109 22.37 27.31 -10.11
N VAL A 110 23.55 27.72 -9.63
CA VAL A 110 23.97 27.68 -8.23
C VAL A 110 23.54 28.98 -7.54
N GLY A 111 23.03 28.88 -6.33
CA GLY A 111 22.76 30.00 -5.42
C GLY A 111 21.81 29.55 -4.30
N SER A 112 22.31 29.12 -3.14
CA SER A 112 22.84 29.89 -2.01
C SER A 112 21.74 30.39 -1.05
N GLU A 113 21.73 29.76 0.15
CA GLU A 113 21.55 30.33 1.49
C GLU A 113 20.20 31.05 1.80
N SER A 114 19.46 30.70 2.86
CA SER A 114 19.81 31.12 4.22
C SER A 114 18.69 30.80 5.24
N SER A 115 19.07 30.87 6.53
CA SER A 115 18.26 31.04 7.75
C SER A 115 17.63 29.76 8.33
N SER A 116 18.21 29.16 9.38
CA SER A 116 18.21 29.57 10.80
C SER A 116 16.83 29.48 11.46
N GLY A 117 16.61 28.39 12.19
CA GLY A 117 15.42 28.16 13.02
C GLY A 117 15.76 27.21 14.16
N SER A 118 16.73 27.58 14.98
CA SER A 118 16.99 26.98 16.28
C SER A 118 15.86 27.32 17.24
N GLY A 119 14.96 26.36 17.46
CA GLY A 119 13.94 26.37 18.50
C GLY A 119 14.29 25.32 19.54
N ASP A 120 14.87 25.81 20.64
CA ASP A 120 15.20 25.10 21.87
C ASP A 120 13.95 24.45 22.53
N ALA A 121 14.17 23.37 23.28
CA ALA A 121 13.14 22.52 23.88
C ALA A 121 12.29 23.25 24.95
N PRO A 122 11.20 22.63 25.43
CA PRO A 122 11.39 21.93 26.69
C PRO A 122 10.73 20.54 26.78
N SER A 123 11.52 19.64 27.34
CA SER A 123 11.17 18.36 27.94
C SER A 123 9.96 18.43 28.85
N ALA A 124 8.86 17.77 28.45
CA ALA A 124 7.74 17.45 29.31
C ALA A 124 7.87 16.00 29.79
N THR A 125 8.34 15.84 31.02
CA THR A 125 8.29 14.59 31.79
C THR A 125 6.85 14.39 32.27
N PRO A 126 6.14 13.31 31.94
CA PRO A 126 4.88 13.00 32.61
C PRO A 126 5.16 12.36 33.98
N GLU A 127 4.61 13.02 35.00
CA GLU A 127 4.57 12.67 36.42
C GLU A 127 3.90 11.30 36.66
N PRO A 128 4.32 10.48 37.64
CA PRO A 128 3.67 9.22 37.97
C PRO A 128 2.37 9.44 38.78
N PRO A 129 1.37 8.55 38.69
CA PRO A 129 0.11 8.70 39.43
C PRO A 129 0.31 8.50 40.94
N ALA A 130 -0.28 9.40 41.73
CA ALA A 130 -0.40 9.26 43.17
C ALA A 130 -1.49 8.23 43.54
N ALA A 131 -1.13 7.37 44.50
CA ALA A 131 -1.93 6.56 45.44
C ALA A 131 -3.32 6.05 45.01
#